data_AF-A0A811NGI5-F1
#
_entry.id   AF-A0A811NGI5-F1
#
_cell.length_a   1.000
_cell.length_b   1.000
_cell.length_c   1.000
_cell.angle_alpha   90.00
_cell.angle_beta   90.00
_cell.angle_gamma   90.00
#
_symmetry.space_group_name_H-M   'P 1'
#
loop_
_entity.id
_entity.type
_entity.pdbx_description
1 polymer ?
#
loop_
_entity_poly.entity_id
_entity_poly.type
_entity_poly.pdbx_seq_one_letter_code
_entity_poly.pdbx_strand_id
1 'polypeptide(L)'
;MITEKDVENIIDWENTAPKLVEIPFKPARVLLQDFTGVPAIVDLASMRDAMARLGDDPGKIDPLIPVDLIIDHSVQADVVRSENALQANMQREFDRNKEPFAFLRWGSMAFNNMLIVPPGSGIVHQVNLEYLGRVVFNTDGILYLDSVLGTDSHTTMIDGMGVAGWGVGGIEAEATLLGQPTSMVLPSVVGFKLSGKLRDGVTATT
;
A
#
# COMPACT_ATOMS: atom_id res chain seq x y z
N MET A 1 -17.26 11.10 -6.76
CA MET A 1 -17.54 10.67 -8.16
C MET A 1 -16.58 11.43 -9.06
N ILE A 2 -15.93 10.77 -10.02
CA ILE A 2 -14.99 11.42 -10.96
C ILE A 2 -15.78 12.01 -12.11
N THR A 3 -15.52 13.26 -12.47
CA THR A 3 -16.22 14.02 -13.50
C THR A 3 -15.33 14.29 -14.72
N GLU A 4 -15.92 14.62 -15.86
CA GLU A 4 -15.18 15.02 -17.07
C GLU A 4 -14.28 16.24 -16.81
N LYS A 5 -14.77 17.20 -16.02
CA LYS A 5 -14.01 18.38 -15.61
C LYS A 5 -12.75 18.04 -14.82
N ASP A 6 -12.77 16.99 -14.02
CA ASP A 6 -11.58 16.55 -13.28
C ASP A 6 -10.48 16.10 -14.24
N VAL A 7 -10.85 15.40 -15.33
CA VAL A 7 -9.92 14.97 -16.37
C VAL A 7 -9.38 16.17 -17.16
N GLU A 8 -10.25 17.11 -17.52
CA GLU A 8 -9.84 18.36 -18.18
C GLU A 8 -8.85 19.15 -17.33
N ASN A 9 -9.08 19.24 -16.02
CA ASN A 9 -8.19 19.92 -15.10
C ASN A 9 -6.79 19.28 -15.05
N ILE A 10 -6.70 17.95 -15.11
CA ILE A 10 -5.43 17.20 -15.12
C ILE A 10 -4.70 17.41 -16.45
N ILE A 11 -5.41 17.40 -17.58
CA ILE A 11 -4.81 17.63 -18.90
C ILE A 11 -4.26 19.06 -19.01
N ASP A 12 -4.96 20.04 -18.45
CA ASP A 12 -4.56 21.47 -18.41
C ASP A 12 -3.59 21.79 -17.24
N TRP A 13 -2.77 20.82 -16.84
CA TRP A 13 -1.90 20.87 -15.64
C TRP A 13 -1.10 22.18 -15.52
N GLU A 14 -0.55 22.69 -16.62
CA GLU A 14 0.27 23.91 -16.64
C GLU A 14 -0.49 25.14 -16.11
N ASN A 15 -1.81 25.20 -16.36
CA ASN A 15 -2.65 26.32 -15.94
C ASN A 15 -3.44 26.04 -14.66
N THR A 16 -3.67 24.77 -14.31
CA THR A 16 -4.50 24.36 -13.17
C THR A 16 -3.68 24.09 -11.91
N ALA A 17 -2.47 23.52 -12.03
CA ALA A 17 -1.62 23.24 -10.87
C ALA A 17 -1.24 24.52 -10.09
N PRO A 18 -0.88 25.66 -10.73
CA PRO A 18 -0.60 26.91 -10.01
C PRO A 18 -1.82 27.48 -9.26
N LYS A 19 -3.04 27.06 -9.64
CA LYS A 19 -4.30 27.47 -9.01
C LYS A 19 -4.72 26.55 -7.87
N LEU A 20 -3.92 25.53 -7.55
CA LEU A 20 -4.18 24.57 -6.48
C LEU A 20 -5.55 23.87 -6.63
N VAL A 21 -5.90 23.52 -7.87
CA VAL A 21 -7.13 22.78 -8.15
C VAL A 21 -7.06 21.40 -7.52
N GLU A 22 -8.12 21.00 -6.81
CA GLU A 22 -8.26 19.64 -6.28
C GLU A 22 -8.74 18.67 -7.37
N ILE A 23 -8.20 17.46 -7.33
CA ILE A 23 -8.55 16.36 -8.23
C ILE A 23 -8.77 15.07 -7.43
N PRO A 24 -9.67 14.18 -7.89
CA PRO A 24 -9.78 12.85 -7.34
C PRO A 24 -8.67 11.95 -7.89
N PHE A 25 -8.03 11.18 -7.01
CA PHE A 25 -7.08 10.14 -7.37
C PHE A 25 -7.59 8.78 -6.90
N LYS A 26 -7.65 7.81 -7.81
CA LYS A 26 -8.04 6.43 -7.50
C LYS A 26 -6.86 5.50 -7.84
N PRO A 27 -6.12 5.00 -6.84
CA PRO A 27 -4.99 4.12 -7.11
C PRO A 27 -5.44 2.76 -7.64
N ALA A 28 -4.51 2.03 -8.26
CA ALA A 28 -4.74 0.67 -8.72
C ALA A 28 -4.79 -0.34 -7.56
N ARG A 29 -4.10 -0.07 -6.45
CA ARG A 29 -4.00 -0.96 -5.29
C ARG A 29 -3.61 -0.21 -4.01
N VAL A 30 -3.69 -0.90 -2.87
CA VAL A 30 -3.21 -0.42 -1.56
C VAL A 30 -2.17 -1.36 -0.96
N LEU A 31 -1.17 -0.79 -0.30
CA LEU A 31 -0.12 -1.51 0.42
C LEU A 31 -0.23 -1.27 1.93
N LEU A 32 -0.36 -2.34 2.71
CA LEU A 32 -0.43 -2.28 4.16
C LEU A 32 0.79 -2.94 4.80
N GLN A 33 1.16 -2.46 5.98
CA GLN A 33 2.10 -3.13 6.88
C GLN A 33 1.36 -3.60 8.14
N ASP A 34 1.93 -4.48 8.95
CA ASP A 34 1.21 -5.16 10.02
C ASP A 34 0.59 -4.23 11.09
N PHE A 35 1.26 -3.15 11.50
CA PHE A 35 0.73 -2.22 12.51
C PHE A 35 -0.48 -1.41 12.05
N THR A 36 -0.59 -1.10 10.76
CA THR A 36 -1.75 -0.41 10.17
C THR A 36 -2.75 -1.37 9.55
N GLY A 37 -2.31 -2.57 9.17
CA GLY A 37 -3.13 -3.60 8.57
C GLY A 37 -4.05 -4.29 9.57
N VAL A 38 -3.58 -4.52 10.81
CA VAL A 38 -4.44 -5.03 11.89
C VAL A 38 -5.64 -4.11 12.14
N PRO A 39 -5.48 -2.80 12.44
CA PRO A 39 -6.63 -1.92 12.65
C PRO A 39 -7.51 -1.82 11.40
N ALA A 40 -6.95 -1.75 10.18
CA ALA A 40 -7.75 -1.71 8.96
C ALA A 40 -8.66 -2.95 8.80
N ILE A 41 -8.17 -4.16 9.12
CA ILE A 41 -8.97 -5.38 9.09
C ILE A 41 -10.01 -5.40 10.22
N VAL A 42 -9.69 -4.85 11.41
CA VAL A 42 -10.66 -4.66 12.50
C VAL A 42 -11.79 -3.72 12.06
N ASP A 43 -11.47 -2.64 11.36
CA ASP A 43 -12.46 -1.67 10.90
C ASP A 43 -13.35 -2.25 9.81
N LEU A 44 -12.80 -3.01 8.86
CA LEU A 44 -13.58 -3.80 7.90
C LEU A 44 -14.52 -4.81 8.58
N ALA A 45 -14.04 -5.52 9.60
CA ALA A 45 -14.87 -6.44 10.38
C ALA A 45 -15.99 -5.69 11.13
N SER A 46 -15.67 -4.55 11.74
CA SER A 46 -16.63 -3.71 12.46
C SER A 46 -17.69 -3.11 11.53
N MET A 47 -17.31 -2.76 10.30
CA MET A 47 -18.23 -2.33 9.24
C MET A 47 -19.17 -3.46 8.82
N ARG A 48 -18.69 -4.70 8.69
CA ARG A 48 -19.54 -5.88 8.44
C ARG A 48 -20.59 -6.08 9.54
N ASP A 49 -20.17 -5.97 10.80
CA ASP A 49 -21.09 -6.06 11.93
C ASP A 49 -22.12 -4.93 11.95
N ALA A 50 -21.71 -3.72 11.56
CA ALA A 50 -22.63 -2.58 11.44
C ALA A 50 -23.67 -2.80 10.33
N MET A 51 -23.25 -3.29 9.17
CA MET A 51 -24.14 -3.64 8.06
C MET A 51 -25.18 -4.70 8.47
N ALA A 52 -24.74 -5.75 9.17
CA ALA A 52 -25.62 -6.79 9.69
C ALA A 52 -26.67 -6.21 10.66
N ARG A 53 -26.26 -5.31 11.57
CA ARG A 53 -27.17 -4.64 12.52
C ARG A 53 -28.20 -3.74 11.82
N LEU A 54 -27.84 -3.18 10.66
CA LEU A 54 -28.75 -2.39 9.83
C LEU A 54 -29.66 -3.25 8.93
N GLY A 55 -29.47 -4.58 8.94
CA GLY A 55 -30.26 -5.52 8.15
C GLY A 55 -29.86 -5.59 6.67
N ASP A 56 -28.68 -5.08 6.31
CA ASP A 56 -28.13 -5.20 4.96
C ASP A 56 -27.04 -6.30 4.92
N ASP A 57 -26.61 -6.67 3.71
CA ASP A 57 -25.64 -7.73 3.47
C ASP A 57 -24.21 -7.30 3.88
N PRO A 58 -23.60 -7.96 4.89
CA PRO A 58 -22.21 -7.69 5.29
C PRO A 58 -21.20 -8.02 4.20
N GLY A 59 -21.54 -8.92 3.27
CA GLY A 59 -20.67 -9.30 2.16
C GLY A 59 -20.34 -8.16 1.21
N LYS A 60 -21.12 -7.07 1.24
CA LYS A 60 -20.82 -5.82 0.50
C LYS A 60 -19.60 -5.07 1.02
N ILE A 61 -19.17 -5.33 2.26
CA ILE A 61 -17.94 -4.75 2.81
C ILE A 61 -16.78 -5.66 2.41
N ASP A 62 -16.14 -5.27 1.32
CA ASP A 62 -15.00 -5.98 0.74
C ASP A 62 -14.10 -4.98 -0.01
N PRO A 63 -12.76 -5.14 0.01
CA PRO A 63 -11.88 -4.29 -0.78
C PRO A 63 -12.19 -4.34 -2.29
N LEU A 64 -12.45 -3.15 -2.87
CA LEU A 64 -12.78 -3.00 -4.29
C LEU A 64 -11.55 -2.95 -5.20
N ILE A 65 -10.36 -2.84 -4.62
CA ILE A 65 -9.07 -2.88 -5.31
C ILE A 65 -8.12 -3.84 -4.56
N PRO A 66 -7.10 -4.38 -5.23
CA PRO A 66 -6.10 -5.23 -4.59
C PRO A 66 -5.46 -4.59 -3.36
N VAL A 67 -5.32 -5.38 -2.31
CA VAL A 67 -4.67 -5.03 -1.05
C VAL A 67 -3.55 -6.03 -0.81
N ASP A 68 -2.32 -5.54 -0.74
CA ASP A 68 -1.18 -6.34 -0.33
C ASP A 68 -0.78 -5.92 1.09
N LEU A 69 -0.80 -6.84 2.05
CA LEU A 69 -0.34 -6.60 3.42
C LEU A 69 0.92 -7.42 3.67
N ILE A 70 1.97 -6.77 4.16
CA ILE A 70 3.24 -7.43 4.46
C ILE A 70 3.49 -7.34 5.96
N ILE A 71 3.88 -8.46 6.56
CA ILE A 71 4.25 -8.55 7.97
C ILE A 71 5.77 -8.48 8.07
N ASP A 72 6.29 -7.32 8.48
CA ASP A 72 7.73 -7.08 8.58
C ASP A 72 8.13 -6.22 9.79
N HIS A 73 7.20 -5.50 10.43
CA HIS A 73 7.51 -4.65 11.59
C HIS A 73 7.53 -5.40 12.92
N SER A 74 7.14 -6.67 12.93
CA SER A 74 7.07 -7.50 14.13
C SER A 74 8.40 -8.17 14.52
N VAL A 75 9.36 -8.30 13.59
CA VAL A 75 10.61 -9.02 13.85
C VAL A 75 11.60 -8.15 14.61
N GLN A 76 12.19 -8.70 15.68
CA GLN A 76 13.18 -8.02 16.50
C GLN A 76 14.50 -8.78 16.50
N ALA A 77 15.61 -8.04 16.49
CA ALA A 77 16.95 -8.60 16.54
C ALA A 77 17.37 -8.95 17.99
N ASP A 78 16.62 -9.84 18.66
CA ASP A 78 16.91 -10.22 20.04
C ASP A 78 18.20 -11.06 20.18
N VAL A 79 18.50 -11.88 19.18
CA VAL A 79 19.74 -12.67 19.06
C VAL A 79 20.50 -12.15 17.84
N VAL A 80 21.80 -11.87 18.01
CA VAL A 80 22.68 -11.37 16.96
C VAL A 80 24.01 -12.13 16.96
N ARG A 81 24.71 -12.15 15.82
CA ARG A 81 26.07 -12.76 15.67
C ARG A 81 26.14 -14.23 16.07
N SER A 82 25.08 -14.99 15.79
CA SER A 82 25.01 -16.43 16.02
C SER A 82 24.43 -17.11 14.79
N GLU A 83 24.90 -18.32 14.47
CA GLU A 83 24.39 -19.11 13.33
C GLU A 83 22.88 -19.41 13.47
N ASN A 84 22.38 -19.50 14.71
CA ASN A 84 20.97 -19.75 15.00
C ASN A 84 20.12 -18.47 15.18
N ALA A 85 20.69 -17.28 14.96
CA ALA A 85 20.03 -16.00 15.27
C ALA A 85 18.71 -15.83 14.52
N LEU A 86 18.68 -16.14 13.22
CA LEU A 86 17.47 -16.02 12.40
C LEU A 86 16.34 -16.88 12.95
N GLN A 87 16.58 -18.18 13.15
CA GLN A 87 15.58 -19.10 13.67
C GLN A 87 15.09 -18.70 15.06
N ALA A 88 16.00 -18.28 15.94
CA ALA A 88 15.65 -17.85 17.29
C ALA A 88 14.76 -16.60 17.30
N ASN A 89 15.07 -15.61 16.45
CA ASN A 89 14.28 -14.38 16.35
C ASN A 89 12.91 -14.63 15.71
N MET A 90 12.83 -15.44 14.65
CA MET A 90 11.56 -15.81 14.02
C MET A 90 10.64 -16.58 15.00
N GLN A 91 11.19 -17.50 15.80
CA GLN A 91 10.41 -18.20 16.81
C GLN A 91 9.85 -17.24 17.87
N ARG A 92 10.68 -16.30 18.37
CA ARG A 92 10.25 -15.29 19.35
C ARG A 92 9.20 -14.36 18.79
N GLU A 93 9.34 -13.93 17.55
CA GLU A 93 8.35 -13.12 16.84
C GLU A 93 7.00 -13.84 16.78
N PHE A 94 7.00 -15.11 16.40
CA PHE A 94 5.78 -15.92 16.31
C PHE A 94 5.13 -16.12 17.69
N ASP A 95 5.92 -16.38 18.73
CA ASP A 95 5.42 -16.57 20.09
C ASP A 95 4.80 -15.27 20.65
N ARG A 96 5.37 -14.11 20.33
CA ARG A 96 4.88 -12.78 20.76
C ARG A 96 3.62 -12.35 20.00
N ASN A 97 3.53 -12.66 18.71
CA ASN A 97 2.50 -12.11 17.80
C ASN A 97 1.49 -13.15 17.31
N LYS A 98 1.34 -14.26 18.04
CA LYS A 98 0.45 -15.37 17.65
C LYS A 98 -0.99 -14.94 17.37
N GLU A 99 -1.55 -14.08 18.21
CA GLU A 99 -2.92 -13.59 18.08
C GLU A 99 -3.07 -12.61 16.89
N PRO A 100 -2.26 -11.55 16.77
CA PRO A 100 -2.25 -10.70 15.57
C PRO A 100 -2.09 -11.48 14.28
N PHE A 101 -1.18 -12.46 14.22
CA PHE A 101 -0.96 -13.27 13.02
C PHE A 101 -2.16 -14.17 12.70
N ALA A 102 -2.80 -14.76 13.72
CA ALA A 102 -4.03 -15.51 13.52
C ALA A 102 -5.16 -14.62 13.00
N PHE A 103 -5.27 -13.38 13.50
CA PHE A 103 -6.25 -12.41 13.06
C PHE A 103 -6.02 -11.95 11.61
N LEU A 104 -4.77 -11.61 11.26
CA LEU A 104 -4.39 -11.29 9.88
C LEU A 104 -4.70 -12.46 8.94
N ARG A 105 -4.32 -13.68 9.32
CA ARG A 105 -4.63 -14.89 8.54
C ARG A 105 -6.13 -15.10 8.35
N TRP A 106 -6.96 -14.78 9.36
CA TRP A 106 -8.41 -14.80 9.18
C TRP A 106 -8.85 -13.74 8.17
N GLY A 107 -8.29 -12.51 8.25
CA GLY A 107 -8.58 -11.42 7.32
C GLY A 107 -8.35 -11.79 5.86
N SER A 108 -7.23 -12.44 5.53
CA SER A 108 -6.96 -12.89 4.14
C SER A 108 -7.92 -13.95 3.61
N MET A 109 -8.62 -14.67 4.49
CA MET A 109 -9.64 -15.64 4.13
C MET A 109 -11.06 -15.03 4.12
N ALA A 110 -11.27 -13.96 4.89
CA ALA A 110 -12.56 -13.34 5.09
C ALA A 110 -12.89 -12.26 4.03
N PHE A 111 -11.87 -11.62 3.46
CA PHE A 111 -12.02 -10.55 2.46
C PHE A 111 -11.44 -10.99 1.11
N ASN A 112 -12.09 -10.59 0.02
CA ASN A 112 -11.53 -10.78 -1.31
C ASN A 112 -10.45 -9.72 -1.57
N ASN A 113 -9.67 -9.92 -2.64
CA ASN A 113 -8.61 -9.01 -3.08
C ASN A 113 -7.53 -8.71 -2.01
N MET A 114 -7.46 -9.51 -0.93
CA MET A 114 -6.51 -9.32 0.15
C MET A 114 -5.43 -10.40 0.12
N LEU A 115 -4.20 -10.00 -0.18
CA LEU A 115 -3.02 -10.83 -0.10
C LEU A 115 -2.25 -10.49 1.17
N ILE A 116 -1.89 -11.50 1.96
CA ILE A 116 -1.05 -11.32 3.15
C ILE A 116 0.25 -12.10 2.96
N VAL A 117 1.36 -11.35 2.98
CA VAL A 117 2.72 -11.90 2.95
C VAL A 117 3.16 -12.18 4.39
N PRO A 118 3.51 -13.44 4.73
CA PRO A 118 3.83 -13.83 6.10
C PRO A 118 5.18 -13.27 6.59
N PRO A 119 5.44 -13.26 7.90
CA PRO A 119 6.69 -12.78 8.47
C PRO A 119 7.89 -13.55 7.94
N GLY A 120 9.04 -12.86 7.86
CA GLY A 120 10.29 -13.42 7.35
C GLY A 120 10.40 -13.51 5.82
N SER A 121 9.42 -12.98 5.08
CA SER A 121 9.43 -12.97 3.61
C SER A 121 10.18 -11.77 2.99
N GLY A 122 10.62 -10.83 3.82
CA GLY A 122 11.28 -9.59 3.40
C GLY A 122 10.64 -8.36 4.02
N ILE A 123 11.09 -7.18 3.58
CA ILE A 123 10.61 -5.87 4.04
C ILE A 123 9.58 -5.34 3.02
N VAL A 124 8.58 -4.58 3.49
CA VAL A 124 7.45 -4.06 2.71
C VAL A 124 7.87 -3.54 1.34
N HIS A 125 8.81 -2.60 1.30
CA HIS A 125 9.18 -1.92 0.06
C HIS A 125 10.02 -2.79 -0.88
N GLN A 126 10.85 -3.67 -0.34
CA GLN A 126 11.66 -4.59 -1.15
C GLN A 126 10.76 -5.62 -1.82
N VAL A 127 9.86 -6.26 -1.05
CA VAL A 127 8.87 -7.19 -1.60
C VAL A 127 7.94 -6.48 -2.59
N ASN A 128 7.60 -5.21 -2.33
CA ASN A 128 6.81 -4.42 -3.25
C ASN A 128 7.52 -4.19 -4.60
N LEU A 129 8.82 -3.91 -4.61
CA LEU A 129 9.60 -3.76 -5.84
C LEU A 129 9.83 -5.10 -6.57
N GLU A 130 10.16 -6.15 -5.83
CA GLU A 130 10.63 -7.41 -6.42
C GLU A 130 9.48 -8.35 -6.83
N TYR A 131 8.32 -8.24 -6.19
CA TYR A 131 7.24 -9.23 -6.35
C TYR A 131 5.85 -8.63 -6.57
N LEU A 132 5.47 -7.58 -5.83
CA LEU A 132 4.10 -7.07 -5.87
C LEU A 132 3.88 -5.97 -6.92
N GLY A 133 4.92 -5.23 -7.31
CA GLY A 133 4.78 -4.15 -8.29
C GLY A 133 4.43 -4.73 -9.66
N ARG A 134 3.31 -4.27 -10.24
CA ARG A 134 2.83 -4.80 -11.53
C ARG A 134 3.27 -3.96 -12.71
N VAL A 135 3.59 -2.68 -12.50
CA VAL A 135 3.88 -1.66 -13.54
C VAL A 135 2.67 -1.37 -14.44
N VAL A 136 2.05 -2.39 -15.02
CA VAL A 136 0.83 -2.32 -15.81
C VAL A 136 -0.12 -3.43 -15.34
N PHE A 137 -1.33 -3.05 -14.99
CA PHE A 137 -2.43 -3.98 -14.73
C PHE A 137 -3.12 -4.38 -16.04
N ASN A 138 -3.67 -5.59 -16.06
CA ASN A 138 -4.58 -6.07 -17.08
C ASN A 138 -5.83 -6.64 -16.41
N THR A 139 -6.91 -5.87 -16.43
CA THR A 139 -8.20 -6.28 -15.87
C THR A 139 -9.21 -6.36 -16.99
N ASP A 140 -9.67 -7.57 -17.31
CA ASP A 140 -10.64 -7.85 -18.37
C ASP A 140 -10.28 -7.24 -19.75
N GLY A 141 -8.98 -7.23 -20.07
CA GLY A 141 -8.46 -6.68 -21.33
C GLY A 141 -8.22 -5.17 -21.33
N ILE A 142 -8.51 -4.49 -20.22
CA ILE A 142 -8.18 -3.08 -20.03
C ILE A 142 -6.79 -2.99 -19.38
N LEU A 143 -5.87 -2.32 -20.08
CA LEU A 143 -4.54 -2.03 -19.58
C LEU A 143 -4.51 -0.65 -18.93
N TYR A 144 -3.96 -0.57 -17.71
CA TYR A 144 -3.76 0.69 -16.99
C TYR A 144 -2.51 0.63 -16.13
N LEU A 145 -1.95 1.80 -15.79
CA LEU A 145 -0.72 1.90 -15.01
C LEU A 145 -0.94 1.44 -13.56
N ASP A 146 0.05 0.75 -13.01
CA ASP A 146 0.11 0.51 -11.56
C ASP A 146 0.24 1.85 -10.83
N SER A 147 -0.41 1.94 -9.69
CA SER A 147 -0.33 3.04 -8.74
C SER A 147 -0.74 2.54 -7.36
N VAL A 148 -0.08 3.03 -6.32
CA VAL A 148 -0.23 2.47 -4.98
C VAL A 148 -0.25 3.55 -3.90
N LEU A 149 -1.26 3.49 -3.04
CA LEU A 149 -1.21 4.19 -1.75
C LEU A 149 -0.83 3.19 -0.68
N GLY A 150 0.11 3.57 0.18
CA GLY A 150 0.56 2.69 1.25
C GLY A 150 0.45 3.33 2.61
N THR A 151 0.23 2.55 3.65
CA THR A 151 0.22 3.05 5.04
C THR A 151 1.64 3.14 5.65
N ASP A 152 2.64 3.35 4.80
CA ASP A 152 4.04 3.56 5.15
C ASP A 152 4.61 4.69 4.29
N SER A 153 5.40 5.59 4.89
CA SER A 153 5.94 6.78 4.22
C SER A 153 6.93 6.45 3.09
N HIS A 154 7.62 5.32 3.13
CA HIS A 154 8.58 4.89 2.11
C HIS A 154 7.92 4.13 0.96
N THR A 155 6.58 4.11 0.88
CA THR A 155 5.86 3.60 -0.30
C THR A 155 6.37 4.23 -1.60
N THR A 156 6.89 5.46 -1.54
CA THR A 156 7.57 6.17 -2.63
C THR A 156 8.79 5.43 -3.21
N MET A 157 9.33 4.42 -2.55
CA MET A 157 10.42 3.60 -3.10
C MET A 157 10.03 2.94 -4.44
N ILE A 158 8.73 2.64 -4.64
CA ILE A 158 8.22 2.07 -5.89
C ILE A 158 8.29 3.05 -7.08
N ASP A 159 8.40 4.36 -6.83
CA ASP A 159 8.49 5.39 -7.87
C ASP A 159 9.74 5.20 -8.74
N GLY A 160 10.79 4.58 -8.19
CA GLY A 160 12.00 4.20 -8.93
C GLY A 160 11.75 3.20 -10.07
N MET A 161 10.62 2.48 -10.04
CA MET A 161 10.16 1.56 -11.08
C MET A 161 9.13 2.19 -12.04
N GLY A 162 8.83 3.48 -11.87
CA GLY A 162 7.83 4.19 -12.69
C GLY A 162 6.38 3.94 -12.28
N VAL A 163 6.15 3.39 -11.08
CA VAL A 163 4.84 3.23 -10.47
C VAL A 163 4.60 4.43 -9.56
N ALA A 164 3.52 5.19 -9.77
CA ALA A 164 3.23 6.33 -8.89
C ALA A 164 2.69 5.84 -7.54
N GLY A 165 3.41 6.07 -6.45
CA GLY A 165 2.94 5.69 -5.13
C GLY A 165 3.51 6.48 -3.97
N TRP A 166 2.74 6.60 -2.90
CA TRP A 166 3.14 7.37 -1.71
C TRP A 166 2.43 6.91 -0.44
N GLY A 167 2.97 7.37 0.69
CA GLY A 167 2.42 7.09 2.01
C GLY A 167 1.18 7.93 2.32
N VAL A 168 0.16 7.29 2.91
CA VAL A 168 -1.07 7.92 3.42
C VAL A 168 -1.40 7.41 4.82
N GLY A 169 -2.34 8.06 5.51
CA GLY A 169 -2.85 7.58 6.78
C GLY A 169 -3.73 6.33 6.65
N GLY A 170 -3.93 5.60 7.75
CA GLY A 170 -4.77 4.38 7.78
C GLY A 170 -6.21 4.63 7.30
N ILE A 171 -6.84 5.70 7.78
CA ILE A 171 -8.21 6.07 7.39
C ILE A 171 -8.34 6.35 5.89
N GLU A 172 -7.34 7.02 5.31
CA GLU A 172 -7.32 7.33 3.87
C GLU A 172 -7.13 6.05 3.05
N ALA A 173 -6.24 5.15 3.50
CA ALA A 173 -6.08 3.83 2.91
C ALA A 173 -7.40 3.04 2.96
N GLU A 174 -8.06 2.95 4.12
CA GLU A 174 -9.35 2.26 4.30
C GLU A 174 -10.47 2.82 3.43
N ALA A 175 -10.60 4.15 3.35
CA ALA A 175 -11.57 4.77 2.45
C ALA A 175 -11.29 4.38 0.98
N THR A 176 -10.01 4.32 0.60
CA THR A 176 -9.56 3.90 -0.72
C THR A 176 -9.88 2.41 -0.99
N LEU A 177 -9.74 1.54 0.02
CA LEU A 177 -10.13 0.12 -0.06
C LEU A 177 -11.60 -0.03 -0.46
N LEU A 178 -12.46 0.83 0.08
CA LEU A 178 -13.90 0.86 -0.22
C LEU A 178 -14.26 1.70 -1.45
N GLY A 179 -13.25 2.06 -2.26
CA GLY A 179 -13.40 2.71 -3.56
C GLY A 179 -13.63 4.22 -3.53
N GLN A 180 -13.43 4.88 -2.38
CA GLN A 180 -13.40 6.35 -2.33
C GLN A 180 -12.13 6.85 -3.00
N PRO A 181 -12.22 7.72 -4.02
CA PRO A 181 -11.04 8.42 -4.53
C PRO A 181 -10.47 9.34 -3.44
N THR A 182 -9.15 9.37 -3.31
CA THR A 182 -8.46 10.35 -2.47
C THR A 182 -8.52 11.72 -3.13
N SER A 183 -8.86 12.77 -2.37
CA SER A 183 -8.73 14.14 -2.87
C SER A 183 -7.28 14.59 -2.72
N MET A 184 -6.71 15.15 -3.78
CA MET A 184 -5.39 15.77 -3.73
C MET A 184 -5.36 17.07 -4.51
N VAL A 185 -4.54 18.01 -4.06
CA VAL A 185 -4.22 19.20 -4.86
C VAL A 185 -3.32 18.75 -6.01
N LEU A 186 -3.66 19.18 -7.24
CA LEU A 186 -2.87 18.89 -8.41
C LEU A 186 -1.43 19.42 -8.21
N PRO A 187 -0.41 18.56 -8.15
CA PRO A 187 0.89 18.95 -7.62
C PRO A 187 1.73 19.64 -8.68
N SER A 188 2.56 20.60 -8.26
CA SER A 188 3.69 21.08 -9.07
C SER A 188 4.74 19.96 -9.20
N VAL A 189 5.37 19.87 -10.37
CA VAL A 189 6.37 18.84 -10.68
C VAL A 189 7.72 19.52 -10.88
N VAL A 190 8.68 19.18 -10.03
CA VAL A 190 10.06 19.69 -10.13
C VAL A 190 10.92 18.70 -10.92
N GLY A 191 11.34 19.09 -12.12
CA GLY A 191 12.20 18.26 -12.96
C GLY A 191 13.65 18.23 -12.48
N PHE A 192 14.14 17.07 -12.05
CA PHE A 192 15.55 16.86 -11.73
C PHE A 192 16.29 16.22 -12.91
N LYS A 193 17.17 16.99 -13.56
CA LYS A 193 18.03 16.50 -14.65
C LYS A 193 19.36 16.00 -14.11
N LEU A 194 19.54 14.69 -14.09
CA LEU A 194 20.83 14.07 -13.78
C LEU A 194 21.74 14.11 -15.02
N SER A 195 23.00 14.49 -14.85
CA SER A 195 23.99 14.57 -15.93
C SER A 195 25.38 14.13 -15.47
N GLY A 196 26.23 13.76 -16.42
CA GLY A 196 27.55 13.21 -16.13
C GLY A 196 27.51 11.72 -15.83
N LYS A 197 28.54 11.24 -15.14
CA LYS A 197 28.69 9.84 -14.69
C LYS A 197 29.13 9.80 -13.23
N LEU A 198 28.72 8.76 -12.51
CA LEU A 198 29.24 8.49 -11.18
C LEU A 198 30.75 8.25 -11.25
N ARG A 199 31.48 8.69 -10.22
CA ARG A 199 32.92 8.42 -10.08
C ARG A 199 33.11 7.01 -9.54
N ASP A 200 34.28 6.43 -9.81
CA ASP A 200 34.67 5.15 -9.24
C ASP A 200 34.59 5.23 -7.71
N GLY A 201 33.99 4.21 -7.08
CA GLY A 201 33.77 4.16 -5.64
C GLY A 201 32.51 4.86 -5.14
N VAL A 202 31.70 5.49 -6.00
CA VAL A 202 30.37 6.02 -5.62
C VAL A 202 29.32 4.91 -5.71
N THR A 203 28.56 4.74 -4.64
CA THR A 203 27.50 3.74 -4.47
C THR A 203 26.13 4.40 -4.34
N ALA A 204 25.04 3.62 -4.50
CA ALA A 204 23.67 4.09 -4.32
C ALA A 204 23.31 4.39 -2.85
N THR A 205 24.05 3.79 -1.91
CA THR A 205 23.91 3.90 -0.45
C THR A 205 25.29 3.99 0.20
N THR A 206 25.41 4.67 1.35
CA THR A 206 26.60 4.62 2.23
C THR A 206 26.89 3.22 2.75
#